data_AF-A0A6H1ZR39-F1
#
_entry.id   AF-A0A6H1ZR39-F1
#
_cell.length_a   1.000
_cell.length_b   1.000
_cell.length_c   1.000
_cell.angle_alpha   90.00
_cell.angle_beta   90.00
_cell.angle_gamma   90.00
#
_symmetry.space_group_name_H-M   'P 1'
#
loop_
_entity.id
_entity.type
_entity.pdbx_description
1 polymer ?
#
loop_
_entity_poly.entity_id
_entity_poly.type
_entity_poly.pdbx_seq_one_letter_code
_entity_poly.pdbx_strand_id
1 'polypeptide(L)' 'MTIDEAIEVLHEDLGAALYDEHPYFYQAQKLGIEALKRCRTLAQESKLWALHPLPGETKE' A
#
# COMPACT_ATOMS: atom_id res chain seq x y z
N MET A 1 9.83 5.52 1.44
CA MET A 1 8.40 5.74 1.13
C MET A 1 7.59 5.17 2.28
N THR A 2 6.69 5.95 2.88
CA THR A 2 5.82 5.50 3.98
C THR A 2 4.66 4.63 3.46
N ILE A 3 3.98 3.90 4.35
CA ILE A 3 2.76 3.15 3.99
C ILE A 3 1.68 4.10 3.45
N ASP A 4 1.57 5.30 4.01
CA ASP A 4 0.59 6.29 3.56
C ASP A 4 0.92 6.80 2.15
N GLU A 5 2.18 7.14 1.87
CA GLU A 5 2.64 7.50 0.52
C GLU A 5 2.40 6.39 -0.51
N ALA A 6 2.63 5.12 -0.12
CA ALA A 6 2.38 3.98 -1.00
C ALA A 6 0.88 3.82 -1.33
N ILE A 7 0.00 4.04 -0.35
CA ILE A 7 -1.45 4.01 -0.55
C ILE A 7 -1.90 5.13 -1.49
N GLU A 8 -1.35 6.34 -1.34
CA GLU A 8 -1.65 7.48 -2.21
C GLU A 8 -1.26 7.21 -3.66
N VAL A 9 -0.03 6.76 -3.90
CA VAL A 9 0.45 6.42 -5.26
C VAL A 9 -0.44 5.37 -5.91
N LEU A 10 -0.80 4.30 -5.19
CA LEU A 10 -1.68 3.25 -5.70
C LEU A 10 -3.11 3.76 -5.97
N HIS A 11 -3.58 4.76 -5.22
CA HIS A 11 -4.88 5.38 -5.46
C HIS A 11 -4.87 6.30 -6.69
N GLU A 12 -3.80 7.06 -6.90
CA GLU A 12 -3.60 7.89 -8.10
C GLU A 12 -3.52 7.02 -9.36
N ASP A 13 -2.79 5.92 -9.28
CA ASP A 13 -2.70 4.95 -10.37
C ASP A 13 -4.04 4.28 -10.67
N LEU A 14 -4.92 4.12 -9.66
CA LEU A 14 -6.25 3.48 -9.80
C LEU A 14 -7.17 4.13 -10.84
N GLY A 15 -6.84 5.34 -11.31
CA GLY A 15 -7.53 6.09 -12.36
C GLY A 15 -6.74 6.25 -13.67
N ALA A 16 -5.51 5.73 -13.76
CA ALA A 16 -4.70 5.83 -14.97
C ALA A 16 -5.24 4.90 -16.08
N ALA A 17 -5.08 5.30 -17.35
CA ALA A 17 -5.58 4.55 -18.52
C ALA A 17 -4.88 3.19 -18.77
N LEU A 18 -4.12 2.66 -17.81
CA LEU A 18 -3.34 1.43 -17.91
C LEU A 18 -4.18 0.14 -17.79
N TYR A 19 -5.48 0.25 -17.49
CA TYR A 19 -6.32 -0.91 -17.19
C TYR A 19 -6.85 -1.68 -18.40
N ASP A 20 -6.85 -1.06 -19.58
CA ASP A 20 -7.36 -1.70 -20.80
C ASP A 20 -6.45 -2.86 -21.26
N GLU A 21 -5.16 -2.82 -20.91
CA GLU A 21 -4.18 -3.86 -21.29
C GLU A 21 -4.12 -5.00 -20.27
N HIS A 22 -4.52 -4.75 -19.02
CA HIS A 22 -4.37 -5.69 -17.91
C HIS A 22 -5.60 -5.68 -16.98
N PRO A 23 -6.66 -6.45 -17.28
CA PRO A 23 -7.92 -6.40 -16.53
C PRO A 23 -7.78 -6.81 -15.06
N TYR A 24 -6.78 -7.63 -14.72
CA TYR A 24 -6.50 -8.03 -13.33
C TYR A 24 -5.73 -6.98 -12.53
N PHE A 25 -5.10 -6.01 -13.21
CA PHE A 25 -4.26 -5.00 -12.57
C PHE A 25 -5.08 -4.13 -11.61
N TYR A 26 -6.30 -3.76 -12.01
CA TYR A 26 -7.23 -3.01 -11.16
C TYR A 26 -7.57 -3.75 -9.87
N GLN A 27 -7.85 -5.05 -9.96
CA GLN A 27 -8.19 -5.89 -8.81
C GLN A 27 -6.96 -6.11 -7.91
N ALA A 28 -5.78 -6.33 -8.49
CA ALA A 28 -4.54 -6.49 -7.76
C ALA A 28 -4.18 -5.23 -6.98
N GLN A 29 -4.31 -4.04 -7.58
CA GLN A 29 -4.07 -2.77 -6.87
C GLN A 29 -5.05 -2.56 -5.70
N LYS A 30 -6.35 -2.84 -5.90
CA LYS A 30 -7.33 -2.78 -4.80
C LYS A 30 -6.95 -3.68 -3.64
N LEU A 31 -6.55 -4.92 -3.92
CA LEU A 31 -6.08 -5.85 -2.90
C LEU A 31 -4.80 -5.35 -2.22
N GLY A 32 -3.86 -4.77 -2.98
CA GLY A 32 -2.64 -4.16 -2.46
C GLY A 32 -2.92 -3.02 -1.48
N ILE A 33 -3.82 -2.10 -1.84
CA ILE A 33 -4.25 -0.99 -0.97
C ILE A 33 -4.86 -1.52 0.34
N GLU A 34 -5.75 -2.50 0.27
CA GLU A 34 -6.36 -3.09 1.48
C GLU A 34 -5.35 -3.84 2.35
N ALA A 35 -4.36 -4.51 1.74
CA ALA A 35 -3.27 -5.13 2.49
C ALA A 35 -2.42 -4.08 3.23
N LEU A 36 -2.07 -2.99 2.56
CA LEU A 36 -1.30 -1.88 3.14
C LEU A 36 -2.05 -1.20 4.28
N LYS A 37 -3.37 -0.97 4.14
CA LYS A 37 -4.22 -0.45 5.22
C LYS A 37 -4.18 -1.34 6.47
N ARG A 38 -4.23 -2.66 6.30
CA ARG A 38 -4.13 -3.62 7.41
C ARG A 38 -2.74 -3.58 8.06
N CYS A 39 -1.68 -3.49 7.26
CA CYS A 39 -0.32 -3.31 7.77
C CYS A 39 -0.19 -2.01 8.59
N ARG A 40 -0.78 -0.91 8.14
CA ARG A 40 -0.83 0.35 8.89
C ARG A 40 -1.51 0.19 10.24
N THR A 41 -2.69 -0.43 10.27
CA THR A 41 -3.42 -0.72 11.53
C THR A 41 -2.57 -1.59 12.46
N LEU A 42 -1.96 -2.65 11.94
CA LEU A 42 -1.09 -3.52 12.74
C LEU A 42 0.13 -2.77 13.29
N ALA A 43 0.76 -1.90 12.52
CA ALA A 43 1.89 -1.09 12.98
C ALA A 43 1.48 -0.10 14.10
N GLN A 44 0.26 0.46 14.01
CA GLN A 44 -0.28 1.37 15.03
C GLN A 44 -0.69 0.64 16.33
N GLU A 45 -1.19 -0.60 16.23
CA GLU A 45 -1.71 -1.36 17.36
C GLU A 45 -0.68 -2.32 17.99
N SER A 46 0.39 -2.66 17.27
CA SER A 46 1.42 -3.60 17.73
C SER A 46 2.80 -2.97 17.85
N LYS A 47 3.29 -2.92 19.09
CA LYS A 47 4.67 -2.48 19.41
C LYS A 47 5.74 -3.32 18.71
N LEU A 48 5.47 -4.60 18.47
CA LEU A 48 6.41 -5.49 17.78
C LEU A 48 6.56 -5.11 16.30
N TRP A 49 5.45 -4.77 15.64
CA TRP A 49 5.46 -4.32 14.25
C TRP A 49 6.05 -2.92 14.12
N ALA A 50 5.79 -2.02 15.07
CA ALA A 50 6.43 -0.70 15.08
C ALA A 50 7.96 -0.76 15.16
N LEU A 51 8.53 -1.84 15.71
CA LEU A 51 9.98 -2.10 15.77
C LEU A 51 10.53 -2.75 14.49
N HIS A 52 9.65 -3.33 13.67
CA HIS A 52 9.99 -4.02 12.43
C HIS A 52 9.07 -3.53 11.30
N PRO A 53 9.27 -2.27 10.85
CA PRO A 53 8.47 -1.70 9.77
C PRO A 53 8.61 -2.48 8.47
N LEU A 54 7.70 -2.25 7.52
CA LEU A 54 7.75 -2.95 6.24
C LEU A 54 9.04 -2.61 5.47
N PRO A 55 9.61 -3.56 4.70
CA PRO A 55 10.75 -3.26 3.84
C PRO A 55 10.45 -2.08 2.89
N GLY A 56 11.28 -1.04 2.91
CA GLY A 56 11.10 0.18 2.11
C GLY A 56 10.39 1.32 2.84
N GLU A 57 9.83 1.07 4.03
CA GLU A 57 9.32 2.08 4.95
C GLU A 57 10.48 2.77 5.69
N THR A 58 11.21 3.61 4.94
CA THR A 58 12.29 4.43 5.47
C THR A 58 11.74 5.74 6.01
N LYS A 59 12.07 6.07 7.26
CA LYS A 59 12.08 7.46 7.75
C LYS A 59 13.40 8.06 7.29
N GLU A 60 13.45 8.60 6.08
CA GLU A 60 14.53 9.55 5.74
C GLU A 60 14.27 10.90 6.39
#